data_AF-A0AAP2DYK5-F1
#
_entry.id   AF-A0AAP2DYK5-F1
#
_cell.length_a   1.000
_cell.length_b   1.000
_cell.length_c   1.000
_cell.angle_alpha   90.00
_cell.angle_beta   90.00
_cell.angle_gamma   90.00
#
_symmetry.space_group_name_H-M   'P 1'
#
loop_
_entity.id
_entity.type
_entity.pdbx_description
1 polymer ?
#
loop_
_entity_poly.entity_id
_entity_poly.type
_entity_poly.pdbx_seq_one_letter_code
_entity_poly.pdbx_strand_id
1 'polypeptide(L)'
;MAKTGKDREGSYHPPKGRPSGDGQGVASNEMIEDVVQYAENDDKLLSNAIIRHPNRNVNKREVRTQKNDVPPPNSGAQQPQPGVQAARMEEVQIRTGEDFNTLANQQFKHCVSVFIPTHASGVEVNEQVDTIVFKNALQRATAELKDQNVDIEEIQRILKPAQQLLKEDQFWRNQSRGLAVFLADGFAQYCRLPFTPGQDVHVNASFYMAPLTPLILSKERFYLVVLSKKKVQVFKADAFGMMPIDIPEMPNGMDDVIHFEEKDDKNLFRTGSSGAGKGANYHGMGAGVPDDKQNIAIYLDEVDETLWKEVLGRENCPVLLAGVEYLTSIFRQKTQYNNLWPESLTGNFEYTDANALYAMAREAMQPYFRERAEKACEEYGNKSATQLTSSIAADIVPAAYYGRVSTLLVRKGDQLWGTFNAQSNELDLHDARQEGDESLYEKAIVKTIQNGGEVHELEPAAMPVDASLAAIMRY
;
A
#
# COMPACT_ATOMS: atom_id res chain seq x y z
N MET A 1 47.75 29.31 -25.81
CA MET A 1 47.56 29.39 -27.27
C MET A 1 47.23 27.99 -27.79
N ALA A 2 45.96 27.73 -28.07
CA ALA A 2 45.51 26.63 -28.93
C ALA A 2 44.23 27.16 -29.61
N LYS A 3 44.31 27.40 -30.91
CA LYS A 3 43.22 27.96 -31.71
C LYS A 3 42.32 26.82 -32.18
N THR A 4 41.04 26.95 -31.86
CA THR A 4 39.91 26.25 -32.45
C THR A 4 39.76 26.64 -33.93
N GLY A 5 39.51 25.66 -34.80
CA GLY A 5 39.14 25.87 -36.19
C GLY A 5 37.85 25.11 -36.51
N LYS A 6 36.72 25.82 -36.51
CA LYS A 6 35.46 25.41 -37.15
C LYS A 6 35.56 25.69 -38.66
N ASP A 7 34.94 24.86 -39.47
CA ASP A 7 34.65 25.16 -40.88
C ASP A 7 33.39 26.04 -41.01
N ARG A 8 33.16 26.53 -42.23
CA ARG A 8 32.23 27.64 -42.54
C ARG A 8 30.74 27.31 -42.43
N GLU A 9 30.34 26.10 -42.03
CA GLU A 9 28.94 25.72 -41.81
C GLU A 9 28.67 25.04 -40.45
N GLY A 10 29.65 25.01 -39.53
CA GLY A 10 29.38 24.86 -38.10
C GLY A 10 28.94 23.48 -37.59
N SER A 11 29.18 22.38 -38.32
CA SER A 11 28.86 21.02 -37.86
C SER A 11 30.10 20.22 -37.42
N TYR A 12 30.00 19.54 -36.27
CA TYR A 12 31.07 18.72 -35.67
C TYR A 12 30.85 17.24 -35.99
N HIS A 13 31.85 16.54 -36.57
CA HIS A 13 31.78 15.10 -36.85
C HIS A 13 33.03 14.37 -36.30
N PRO A 14 32.89 13.33 -35.46
CA PRO A 14 34.00 12.46 -35.07
C PRO A 14 34.35 11.45 -36.19
N PRO A 15 35.63 11.05 -36.33
CA PRO A 15 36.11 10.28 -37.48
C PRO A 15 35.69 8.80 -37.44
N LYS A 16 35.14 8.31 -38.57
CA LYS A 16 34.86 6.89 -38.84
C LYS A 16 36.11 6.21 -39.43
N GLY A 17 36.54 5.10 -38.84
CA GLY A 17 37.47 4.13 -39.43
C GLY A 17 36.78 2.77 -39.69
N ARG A 18 37.05 2.17 -40.85
CA ARG A 18 36.68 0.82 -41.34
C ARG A 18 37.81 0.39 -42.31
N PRO A 19 37.88 -0.84 -42.84
CA PRO A 19 37.44 -2.17 -42.35
C PRO A 19 38.50 -3.29 -42.60
N SER A 20 38.27 -4.52 -42.11
CA SER A 20 38.72 -5.84 -42.65
C SER A 20 38.35 -6.91 -41.60
N GLY A 21 37.82 -8.10 -41.85
CA GLY A 21 37.45 -8.87 -43.04
C GLY A 21 36.74 -10.17 -42.55
N ASP A 22 36.02 -10.83 -43.46
CA ASP A 22 35.18 -12.03 -43.26
C ASP A 22 35.91 -13.29 -42.79
N GLY A 23 35.17 -14.20 -42.15
CA GLY A 23 35.53 -15.62 -42.03
C GLY A 23 34.65 -16.44 -41.08
N GLN A 24 33.73 -17.24 -41.64
CA GLN A 24 32.99 -18.31 -40.95
C GLN A 24 33.92 -19.43 -40.46
N GLY A 25 33.56 -20.12 -39.36
CA GLY A 25 34.24 -21.37 -38.97
C GLY A 25 33.74 -22.00 -37.68
N VAL A 26 33.28 -23.24 -37.78
CA VAL A 26 32.60 -24.10 -36.81
C VAL A 26 33.58 -24.79 -35.81
N ALA A 27 33.05 -25.11 -34.62
CA ALA A 27 33.37 -26.23 -33.70
C ALA A 27 34.50 -26.19 -32.65
N SER A 28 34.08 -26.76 -31.51
CA SER A 28 34.73 -27.70 -30.58
C SER A 28 35.44 -27.22 -29.31
N ASN A 29 34.95 -27.81 -28.20
CA ASN A 29 35.55 -28.15 -26.91
C ASN A 29 37.09 -28.06 -26.81
N GLU A 30 37.58 -27.53 -25.69
CA GLU A 30 38.33 -28.25 -24.63
C GLU A 30 38.81 -27.25 -23.57
N MET A 31 38.43 -27.47 -22.30
CA MET A 31 39.33 -27.74 -21.16
C MET A 31 40.66 -26.97 -21.15
N ILE A 32 40.82 -26.07 -20.17
CA ILE A 32 42.13 -25.67 -19.65
C ILE A 32 42.07 -25.71 -18.12
N GLU A 33 42.69 -26.76 -17.58
CA GLU A 33 43.30 -26.78 -16.25
C GLU A 33 44.69 -26.10 -16.29
N ASP A 34 45.24 -25.90 -15.09
CA ASP A 34 46.63 -25.59 -14.72
C ASP A 34 46.97 -24.13 -14.38
N VAL A 35 47.05 -23.80 -13.08
CA VAL A 35 48.14 -24.08 -12.10
C VAL A 35 49.21 -23.00 -12.16
N VAL A 36 49.36 -22.29 -11.03
CA VAL A 36 50.66 -21.75 -10.61
C VAL A 36 50.89 -22.18 -9.17
N GLN A 37 51.93 -22.98 -9.00
CA GLN A 37 52.44 -23.51 -7.75
C GLN A 37 53.31 -22.50 -6.98
N TYR A 38 53.39 -22.82 -5.70
CA TYR A 38 54.08 -22.21 -4.56
C TYR A 38 55.62 -22.13 -4.65
N ALA A 39 56.18 -21.22 -3.84
CA ALA A 39 57.40 -21.41 -3.05
C ALA A 39 57.09 -20.86 -1.64
N GLU A 40 56.93 -21.71 -0.60
CA GLU A 40 57.98 -22.26 0.31
C GLU A 40 58.78 -21.18 1.06
N ASN A 41 59.02 -21.19 2.38
CA ASN A 41 58.67 -22.07 3.52
C ASN A 41 58.92 -21.29 4.82
N ASP A 42 58.16 -21.61 5.90
CA ASP A 42 58.68 -21.98 7.24
C ASP A 42 57.58 -21.92 8.34
N ASP A 43 56.96 -23.08 8.57
CA ASP A 43 56.80 -23.79 9.85
C ASP A 43 56.56 -23.03 11.19
N LYS A 44 55.32 -23.08 11.71
CA LYS A 44 54.91 -23.89 12.90
C LYS A 44 53.57 -23.45 13.54
N LEU A 45 52.64 -24.41 13.64
CA LEU A 45 51.57 -24.53 14.65
C LEU A 45 52.18 -25.26 15.89
N LEU A 46 51.78 -25.17 17.17
CA LEU A 46 50.62 -24.70 17.93
C LEU A 46 51.00 -24.69 19.45
N SER A 47 50.11 -24.15 20.29
CA SER A 47 49.92 -24.39 21.74
C SER A 47 50.69 -23.53 22.75
N ASN A 48 49.93 -22.75 23.55
CA ASN A 48 50.06 -22.52 25.01
C ASN A 48 49.02 -21.44 25.40
N ALA A 49 47.87 -21.82 25.98
CA ALA A 49 47.66 -21.95 27.43
C ALA A 49 47.79 -20.61 28.17
N ILE A 50 46.66 -19.91 28.38
CA ILE A 50 46.57 -18.87 29.42
C ILE A 50 46.09 -19.52 30.71
N ILE A 51 46.99 -19.45 31.68
CA ILE A 51 46.96 -19.98 33.03
C ILE A 51 45.94 -19.21 33.87
N ARG A 52 45.11 -19.96 34.61
CA ARG A 52 44.28 -19.46 35.70
C ARG A 52 45.16 -19.12 36.90
N HIS A 53 45.00 -17.94 37.50
CA HIS A 53 45.60 -17.65 38.80
C HIS A 53 44.88 -18.39 39.94
N PRO A 54 45.61 -19.10 40.82
CA PRO A 54 45.07 -19.81 41.97
C PRO A 54 45.21 -19.02 43.27
N ASN A 55 44.06 -18.75 43.91
CA ASN A 55 43.80 -18.62 45.37
C ASN A 55 42.45 -17.87 45.49
N ARG A 56 41.28 -18.51 45.64
CA ARG A 56 40.82 -19.56 46.57
C ARG A 56 40.99 -19.21 48.04
N ASN A 57 39.91 -18.69 48.64
CA ASN A 57 39.33 -19.28 49.86
C ASN A 57 37.84 -18.88 49.94
N VAL A 58 36.91 -19.64 49.33
CA VAL A 58 36.06 -20.69 49.92
C VAL A 58 35.72 -20.55 51.42
N ASN A 59 34.46 -20.25 51.76
CA ASN A 59 33.44 -21.22 52.20
C ASN A 59 32.34 -20.59 53.08
N LYS A 60 31.08 -20.78 52.64
CA LYS A 60 30.05 -21.56 53.34
C LYS A 60 29.65 -21.12 54.77
N ARG A 61 28.46 -20.53 54.92
CA ARG A 61 27.34 -21.10 55.72
C ARG A 61 26.11 -20.21 55.75
N GLU A 62 24.97 -20.89 55.72
CA GLU A 62 23.62 -20.44 56.00
C GLU A 62 23.53 -19.66 57.31
N VAL A 63 22.78 -18.54 57.35
CA VAL A 63 21.89 -18.23 58.49
C VAL A 63 20.66 -17.48 57.97
N ARG A 64 19.52 -18.02 58.37
CA ARG A 64 18.15 -17.53 58.23
C ARG A 64 17.89 -16.57 59.39
N THR A 65 17.48 -15.32 59.15
CA THR A 65 16.76 -14.53 60.17
C THR A 65 15.87 -13.46 59.55
N GLN A 66 14.60 -13.52 59.96
CA GLN A 66 13.54 -12.54 59.72
C GLN A 66 13.67 -11.36 60.70
N LYS A 67 13.09 -10.23 60.26
CA LYS A 67 12.49 -9.10 61.03
C LYS A 67 13.41 -8.21 61.90
N ASN A 68 13.34 -6.90 61.62
CA ASN A 68 12.67 -5.97 62.54
C ASN A 68 12.31 -4.65 61.84
N ASP A 69 11.04 -4.27 62.00
CA ASP A 69 10.44 -2.97 61.70
C ASP A 69 10.95 -1.88 62.65
N VAL A 70 11.37 -0.71 62.12
CA VAL A 70 11.13 0.64 62.70
C VAL A 70 11.24 1.69 61.56
N PRO A 71 10.26 2.60 61.36
CA PRO A 71 10.34 3.65 60.33
C PRO A 71 10.97 4.95 60.85
N PRO A 72 11.70 5.74 60.03
CA PRO A 72 11.98 7.15 60.31
C PRO A 72 10.94 8.08 59.65
N PRO A 73 10.86 9.34 60.12
CA PRO A 73 9.63 10.11 60.11
C PRO A 73 9.38 10.88 58.81
N ASN A 74 8.10 11.06 58.57
CA ASN A 74 7.48 11.87 57.54
C ASN A 74 8.06 13.29 57.51
N SER A 75 8.66 13.71 56.39
CA SER A 75 9.00 15.11 56.14
C SER A 75 8.78 15.48 54.67
N GLY A 76 7.76 16.31 54.45
CA GLY A 76 7.68 17.27 53.36
C GLY A 76 7.48 16.71 51.96
N ALA A 77 6.24 16.38 51.60
CA ALA A 77 5.83 16.30 50.20
C ALA A 77 5.97 17.69 49.55
N GLN A 78 7.08 17.93 48.84
CA GLN A 78 7.09 18.88 47.73
C GLN A 78 6.47 18.17 46.54
N GLN A 79 5.30 18.65 46.12
CA GLN A 79 4.66 18.19 44.89
C GLN A 79 5.63 18.42 43.71
N PRO A 80 5.95 17.40 42.89
CA PRO A 80 6.58 17.64 41.61
C PRO A 80 5.60 18.46 40.76
N GLN A 81 6.10 19.55 40.18
CA GLN A 81 5.39 20.23 39.09
C GLN A 81 5.05 19.20 38.00
N PRO A 82 3.89 19.31 37.33
CA PRO A 82 3.50 18.36 36.30
C PRO A 82 4.51 18.46 35.15
N GLY A 83 5.39 17.47 35.06
CA GLY A 83 6.29 17.31 33.94
C GLY A 83 5.46 17.11 32.67
N VAL A 84 5.72 17.93 31.66
CA VAL A 84 5.19 17.76 30.31
C VAL A 84 5.62 16.38 29.81
N GLN A 85 4.70 15.41 29.85
CA GLN A 85 4.94 14.10 29.23
C GLN A 85 5.10 14.34 27.73
N ALA A 86 6.25 13.95 27.19
CA ALA A 86 6.46 13.98 25.75
C ALA A 86 5.37 13.12 25.08
N ALA A 87 4.76 13.65 24.01
CA ALA A 87 3.78 12.90 23.24
C ALA A 87 4.37 11.56 22.80
N ARG A 88 3.62 10.48 23.02
CA ARG A 88 4.01 9.16 22.52
C ARG A 88 3.73 9.11 21.02
N MET A 89 4.64 8.54 20.26
CA MET A 89 4.45 8.30 18.83
C MET A 89 3.37 7.23 18.62
N GLU A 90 2.25 7.59 17.99
CA GLU A 90 1.12 6.69 17.73
C GLU A 90 0.89 6.47 16.24
N GLU A 91 0.57 5.23 15.85
CA GLU A 91 0.21 4.93 14.47
C GLU A 91 -1.25 5.30 14.21
N VAL A 92 -1.49 6.08 13.16
CA VAL A 92 -2.82 6.39 12.66
C VAL A 92 -3.07 5.64 11.35
N GLN A 93 -4.28 5.09 11.23
CA GLN A 93 -4.74 4.37 10.04
C GLN A 93 -5.75 5.25 9.33
N ILE A 94 -5.38 5.79 8.16
CA ILE A 94 -6.25 6.66 7.37
C ILE A 94 -6.99 5.79 6.35
N ARG A 95 -8.23 5.40 6.67
CA ARG A 95 -9.04 4.50 5.85
C ARG A 95 -10.32 5.16 5.34
N THR A 96 -10.76 6.20 6.03
CA THR A 96 -12.00 6.92 5.76
C THR A 96 -11.72 8.41 5.63
N GLY A 97 -12.68 9.14 5.06
CA GLY A 97 -12.66 10.60 5.10
C GLY A 97 -12.68 11.14 6.53
N GLU A 98 -13.30 10.45 7.49
CA GLU A 98 -13.32 10.85 8.90
C GLU A 98 -11.94 10.78 9.56
N ASP A 99 -11.17 9.70 9.30
CA ASP A 99 -9.80 9.57 9.79
C ASP A 99 -8.91 10.70 9.25
N PHE A 100 -9.04 10.96 7.94
CA PHE A 100 -8.32 12.05 7.27
C PHE A 100 -8.70 13.41 7.88
N ASN A 101 -9.99 13.66 8.08
CA ASN A 101 -10.50 14.91 8.65
C ASN A 101 -10.04 15.13 10.09
N THR A 102 -9.92 14.06 10.87
CA THR A 102 -9.48 14.13 12.27
C THR A 102 -8.07 14.70 12.36
N LEU A 103 -7.19 14.32 11.44
CA LEU A 103 -5.83 14.85 11.37
C LEU A 103 -5.77 16.23 10.68
N ALA A 104 -6.53 16.43 9.60
CA ALA A 104 -6.57 17.69 8.85
C ALA A 104 -7.13 18.88 9.68
N ASN A 105 -8.02 18.61 10.63
CA ASN A 105 -8.61 19.65 11.49
C ASN A 105 -7.77 19.97 12.74
N GLN A 106 -6.62 19.31 12.94
CA GLN A 106 -5.70 19.66 14.01
C GLN A 106 -5.09 21.03 13.73
N GLN A 107 -5.15 21.92 14.72
CA GLN A 107 -4.52 23.24 14.65
C GLN A 107 -3.57 23.41 15.82
N PHE A 108 -2.32 23.71 15.50
CA PHE A 108 -1.29 24.04 16.47
C PHE A 108 -0.54 25.27 15.97
N LYS A 109 0.26 25.86 16.86
CA LYS A 109 1.11 27.01 16.50
C LYS A 109 2.11 26.62 15.39
N HIS A 110 2.70 25.43 15.51
CA HIS A 110 3.61 24.87 14.53
C HIS A 110 3.33 23.38 14.35
N CYS A 111 2.98 23.00 13.13
CA CYS A 111 2.70 21.65 12.67
C CYS A 111 3.80 21.25 11.69
N VAL A 112 4.52 20.18 12.01
CA VAL A 112 5.52 19.58 11.12
C VAL A 112 4.92 18.35 10.47
N SER A 113 4.93 18.31 9.14
CA SER A 113 4.54 17.14 8.35
C SER A 113 5.77 16.65 7.57
N VAL A 114 6.10 15.37 7.71
CA VAL A 114 7.25 14.74 7.05
C VAL A 114 6.77 13.56 6.23
N PHE A 115 7.17 13.51 4.96
CA PHE A 115 6.89 12.40 4.05
C PHE A 115 8.19 11.86 3.50
N ILE A 116 8.40 10.54 3.61
CA ILE A 116 9.59 9.88 3.07
C ILE A 116 9.23 8.56 2.37
N PRO A 117 9.95 8.20 1.29
CA PRO A 117 9.93 6.84 0.80
C PRO A 117 10.54 5.89 1.85
N THR A 118 9.99 4.68 1.95
CA THR A 118 10.53 3.61 2.82
C THR A 118 10.49 2.25 2.13
N HIS A 119 11.19 1.29 2.71
CA HIS A 119 11.37 -0.04 2.13
C HIS A 119 10.94 -1.13 3.12
N ALA A 120 10.10 -2.04 2.64
CA ALA A 120 9.65 -3.20 3.44
C ALA A 120 10.71 -4.31 3.55
N SER A 121 11.63 -4.38 2.60
CA SER A 121 12.72 -5.36 2.55
C SER A 121 13.80 -4.91 1.57
N GLY A 122 14.98 -5.53 1.60
CA GLY A 122 16.04 -5.28 0.63
C GLY A 122 17.35 -4.78 1.25
N VAL A 123 18.28 -4.37 0.38
CA VAL A 123 19.59 -3.83 0.77
C VAL A 123 19.41 -2.51 1.53
N GLU A 124 18.40 -1.74 1.13
CA GLU A 124 18.03 -0.45 1.69
C GLU A 124 17.69 -0.55 3.18
N VAL A 125 17.00 -1.61 3.59
CA VAL A 125 16.69 -1.91 5.00
C VAL A 125 17.96 -2.29 5.77
N ASN A 126 18.83 -3.10 5.17
CA ASN A 126 20.08 -3.54 5.79
C ASN A 126 21.07 -2.39 5.99
N GLU A 127 21.10 -1.44 5.07
CA GLU A 127 21.96 -0.26 5.11
C GLU A 127 21.34 0.94 5.85
N GLN A 128 20.17 0.75 6.48
CA GLN A 128 19.47 1.79 7.25
C GLN A 128 19.17 3.08 6.44
N VAL A 129 18.93 2.94 5.13
CA VAL A 129 18.68 4.06 4.22
C VAL A 129 17.50 4.90 4.71
N ASP A 130 16.40 4.25 5.09
CA ASP A 130 15.19 4.92 5.56
C ASP A 130 15.43 5.77 6.82
N THR A 131 16.23 5.26 7.76
CA THR A 131 16.62 5.99 8.97
C THR A 131 17.46 7.23 8.64
N ILE A 132 18.36 7.14 7.66
CA ILE A 132 19.18 8.27 7.19
C ILE A 132 18.28 9.33 6.53
N VAL A 133 17.38 8.91 5.64
CA VAL A 133 16.43 9.81 4.96
C VAL A 133 15.56 10.54 6.00
N PHE A 134 15.02 9.82 6.98
CA PHE A 134 14.21 10.43 8.05
C PHE A 134 15.02 11.42 8.90
N LYS A 135 16.25 11.07 9.27
CA LYS A 135 17.15 11.98 10.00
C LYS A 135 17.37 13.28 9.24
N ASN A 136 17.62 13.21 7.94
CA ASN A 136 17.79 14.39 7.09
C ASN A 136 16.50 15.23 7.00
N ALA A 137 15.34 14.58 6.96
CA ALA A 137 14.05 15.28 7.00
C ALA A 137 13.84 16.03 8.34
N LEU A 138 14.21 15.43 9.48
CA LEU A 138 14.15 16.13 10.78
C LEU A 138 15.13 17.31 10.87
N GLN A 139 16.28 17.22 10.20
CA GLN A 139 17.21 18.35 10.09
C GLN A 139 16.62 19.51 9.28
N ARG A 140 15.94 19.21 8.16
CA ARG A 140 15.21 20.21 7.37
C ARG A 140 14.09 20.86 8.19
N ALA A 141 13.28 20.07 8.89
CA ALA A 141 12.24 20.58 9.78
C ALA A 141 12.80 21.50 10.87
N THR A 142 13.96 21.15 11.43
CA THR A 142 14.67 21.99 12.42
C THR A 142 15.08 23.33 11.82
N ALA A 143 15.55 23.36 10.57
CA ALA A 143 15.93 24.59 9.89
C ALA A 143 14.71 25.48 9.61
N GLU A 144 13.63 24.90 9.04
CA GLU A 144 12.40 25.63 8.75
C GLU A 144 11.76 26.25 10.01
N LEU A 145 11.72 25.50 11.13
CA LEU A 145 11.24 26.05 12.41
C LEU A 145 12.12 27.19 12.93
N LYS A 146 13.43 27.14 12.73
CA LYS A 146 14.34 28.23 13.14
C LYS A 146 14.14 29.47 12.29
N ASP A 147 13.93 29.29 10.99
CA ASP A 147 13.66 30.40 10.06
C ASP A 147 12.35 31.12 10.42
N GLN A 148 11.37 30.37 10.96
CA GLN A 148 10.13 30.92 11.55
C GLN A 148 10.31 31.48 12.99
N ASN A 149 11.55 31.65 13.47
CA ASN A 149 11.90 32.16 14.80
C ASN A 149 11.30 31.37 15.97
N VAL A 150 11.10 30.05 15.81
CA VAL A 150 10.65 29.18 16.89
C VAL A 150 11.78 28.94 17.90
N ASP A 151 11.47 29.01 19.19
CA ASP A 151 12.44 28.81 20.26
C ASP A 151 13.00 27.38 20.25
N ILE A 152 14.29 27.24 20.59
CA ILE A 152 15.00 25.95 20.56
C ILE A 152 14.34 24.91 21.48
N GLU A 153 13.83 25.31 22.64
CA GLU A 153 13.12 24.41 23.56
C GLU A 153 11.80 23.92 22.95
N GLU A 154 11.08 24.80 22.25
CA GLU A 154 9.84 24.43 21.53
C GLU A 154 10.14 23.46 20.38
N ILE A 155 11.17 23.73 19.57
CA ILE A 155 11.64 22.82 18.51
C ILE A 155 11.99 21.43 19.08
N GLN A 156 12.71 21.41 20.22
CA GLN A 156 13.06 20.15 20.88
C GLN A 156 11.81 19.40 21.36
N ARG A 157 10.80 20.07 21.92
CA ARG A 157 9.55 19.41 22.31
C ARG A 157 8.81 18.80 21.12
N ILE A 158 8.69 19.55 20.01
CA ILE A 158 8.01 19.10 18.78
C ILE A 158 8.72 17.86 18.19
N LEU A 159 10.05 17.91 18.03
CA LEU A 159 10.79 16.88 17.29
C LEU A 159 11.25 15.69 18.14
N LYS A 160 11.22 15.79 19.47
CA LYS A 160 11.68 14.72 20.37
C LYS A 160 11.04 13.36 20.12
N PRO A 161 9.71 13.22 19.90
CA PRO A 161 9.11 11.93 19.60
C PRO A 161 9.70 11.28 18.33
N ALA A 162 9.92 12.07 17.28
CA ALA A 162 10.53 11.59 16.04
C ALA A 162 12.02 11.22 16.20
N GLN A 163 12.76 11.98 17.02
CA GLN A 163 14.15 11.65 17.35
C GLN A 163 14.27 10.36 18.18
N GLN A 164 13.27 10.04 19.00
CA GLN A 164 13.19 8.76 19.69
C GLN A 164 12.90 7.62 18.72
N LEU A 165 12.01 7.84 17.75
CA LEU A 165 11.68 6.86 16.70
C LEU A 165 12.89 6.44 15.85
N LEU A 166 13.86 7.34 15.63
CA LEU A 166 15.14 7.00 14.97
C LEU A 166 15.92 5.88 15.65
N LYS A 167 15.65 5.59 16.94
CA LYS A 167 16.36 4.58 17.73
C LYS A 167 15.61 3.24 17.78
N GLU A 168 14.42 3.15 17.19
CA GLU A 168 13.55 1.99 17.26
C GLU A 168 13.80 1.04 16.07
N ASP A 169 14.77 0.13 16.20
CA ASP A 169 15.14 -0.80 15.11
C ASP A 169 13.96 -1.64 14.60
N GLN A 170 13.08 -2.08 15.51
CA GLN A 170 11.89 -2.86 15.14
C GLN A 170 10.90 -2.07 14.29
N PHE A 171 10.85 -0.75 14.49
CA PHE A 171 10.03 0.12 13.65
C PHE A 171 10.59 0.15 12.23
N TRP A 172 11.89 0.43 12.06
CA TRP A 172 12.52 0.57 10.74
C TRP A 172 12.59 -0.73 9.94
N ARG A 173 12.61 -1.89 10.61
CA ARG A 173 12.53 -3.20 9.94
C ARG A 173 11.14 -3.57 9.42
N ASN A 174 10.11 -2.86 9.88
CA ASN A 174 8.71 -3.14 9.57
C ASN A 174 8.05 -1.91 8.94
N GLN A 175 8.63 -1.44 7.83
CA GLN A 175 8.07 -0.34 7.05
C GLN A 175 7.24 -0.85 5.86
N SER A 176 6.46 0.07 5.29
CA SER A 176 5.75 -0.16 4.03
C SER A 176 6.54 0.49 2.88
N ARG A 177 5.86 1.08 1.89
CA ARG A 177 6.50 1.77 0.76
C ARG A 177 6.76 3.26 1.03
N GLY A 178 6.13 3.80 2.06
CA GLY A 178 6.34 5.16 2.53
C GLY A 178 5.97 5.36 3.99
N LEU A 179 6.38 6.51 4.53
CA LEU A 179 6.09 6.94 5.89
C LEU A 179 5.70 8.42 5.90
N ALA A 180 4.58 8.71 6.55
CA ALA A 180 4.17 10.06 6.93
C ALA A 180 4.29 10.25 8.44
N VAL A 181 4.82 11.38 8.90
CA VAL A 181 4.95 11.72 10.33
C VAL A 181 4.44 13.14 10.57
N PHE A 182 3.62 13.30 11.60
CA PHE A 182 2.93 14.54 11.97
C PHE A 182 3.30 14.90 13.40
N LEU A 183 3.90 16.07 13.60
CA LEU A 183 4.44 16.50 14.89
C LEU A 183 3.99 17.93 15.24
N ALA A 184 3.61 18.14 16.48
CA ALA A 184 3.42 19.46 17.08
C ALA A 184 3.75 19.39 18.59
N ASP A 185 3.74 20.51 19.31
CA ASP A 185 4.00 20.49 20.75
C ASP A 185 2.86 19.71 21.46
N GLY A 186 3.20 18.56 22.06
CA GLY A 186 2.24 17.65 22.67
C GLY A 186 1.49 16.72 21.70
N PHE A 187 1.85 16.67 20.41
CA PHE A 187 1.22 15.79 19.42
C PHE A 187 2.26 15.06 18.56
N ALA A 188 2.12 13.74 18.39
CA ALA A 188 2.99 12.95 17.53
C ALA A 188 2.26 11.72 16.97
N GLN A 189 2.04 11.70 15.66
CA GLN A 189 1.43 10.57 14.96
C GLN A 189 2.22 10.21 13.70
N TYR A 190 2.09 8.97 13.25
CA TYR A 190 2.65 8.53 11.97
C TYR A 190 1.69 7.60 11.23
N CYS A 191 1.86 7.53 9.91
CA CYS A 191 1.10 6.64 9.05
C CYS A 191 2.05 5.93 8.07
N ARG A 192 1.96 4.60 7.99
CA ARG A 192 2.66 3.84 6.95
C ARG A 192 1.85 3.90 5.66
N LEU A 193 2.51 4.30 4.58
CA LEU A 193 1.87 4.48 3.27
C LEU A 193 2.11 3.24 2.40
N PRO A 194 1.06 2.70 1.76
CA PRO A 194 1.16 1.54 0.88
C PRO A 194 1.66 1.93 -0.54
N PHE A 195 2.06 3.19 -0.72
CA PHE A 195 2.68 3.76 -1.90
C PHE A 195 3.88 4.61 -1.49
N THR A 196 4.73 4.93 -2.47
CA THR A 196 5.92 5.75 -2.27
C THR A 196 5.55 7.23 -2.40
N PRO A 197 5.56 8.03 -1.32
CA PRO A 197 5.29 9.46 -1.40
C PRO A 197 6.50 10.20 -1.99
N GLY A 198 6.27 11.42 -2.48
CA GLY A 198 7.36 12.37 -2.66
C GLY A 198 8.04 12.67 -1.32
N GLN A 199 9.36 12.81 -1.31
CA GLN A 199 10.10 13.15 -0.10
C GLN A 199 9.95 14.65 0.19
N ASP A 200 9.23 15.01 1.26
CA ASP A 200 8.99 16.42 1.59
C ASP A 200 8.81 16.70 3.08
N VAL A 201 9.01 17.98 3.46
CA VAL A 201 8.87 18.50 4.83
C VAL A 201 8.07 19.80 4.76
N HIS A 202 7.08 19.95 5.64
CA HIS A 202 6.24 21.15 5.74
C HIS A 202 6.11 21.61 7.19
N VAL A 203 6.36 22.89 7.45
CA VAL A 203 6.12 23.55 8.74
C VAL A 203 5.09 24.66 8.58
N ASN A 204 3.85 24.40 9.02
CA ASN A 204 2.69 25.29 8.86
C ASN A 204 1.86 25.37 10.17
N ALA A 205 0.71 26.06 10.19
CA ALA A 205 -0.23 26.06 11.33
C ALA A 205 -1.18 24.84 11.36
N SER A 206 -1.19 24.04 10.29
CA SER A 206 -1.96 22.80 10.11
C SER A 206 -1.10 21.75 9.42
N PHE A 207 -1.46 20.48 9.54
CA PHE A 207 -0.73 19.40 8.87
C PHE A 207 -0.99 19.44 7.35
N TYR A 208 0.06 19.15 6.57
CA TYR A 208 -0.03 19.02 5.12
C TYR A 208 -0.53 17.62 4.77
N MET A 209 -1.70 17.51 4.16
CA MET A 209 -2.36 16.21 3.95
C MET A 209 -2.43 15.77 2.49
N ALA A 210 -2.06 16.63 1.53
CA ALA A 210 -2.14 16.31 0.10
C ALA A 210 -1.46 14.96 -0.28
N PRO A 211 -0.31 14.56 0.29
CA PRO A 211 0.29 13.26 -0.02
C PRO A 211 -0.54 12.06 0.46
N LEU A 212 -1.52 12.25 1.35
CA LEU A 212 -2.41 11.21 1.88
C LEU A 212 -3.70 11.06 1.07
N THR A 213 -4.00 12.00 0.16
CA THR A 213 -5.19 11.99 -0.68
C THR A 213 -5.45 10.66 -1.39
N PRO A 214 -4.44 9.92 -1.94
CA PRO A 214 -4.69 8.62 -2.56
C PRO A 214 -5.31 7.58 -1.62
N LEU A 215 -5.08 7.66 -0.30
CA LEU A 215 -5.64 6.73 0.69
C LEU A 215 -7.17 6.83 0.79
N ILE A 216 -7.72 8.01 0.56
CA ILE A 216 -9.16 8.28 0.72
C ILE A 216 -9.90 8.36 -0.62
N LEU A 217 -9.21 8.76 -1.70
CA LEU A 217 -9.81 8.85 -3.03
C LEU A 217 -9.85 7.51 -3.75
N SER A 218 -8.93 6.60 -3.44
CA SER A 218 -8.88 5.31 -4.10
C SER A 218 -10.10 4.45 -3.77
N LYS A 219 -10.89 4.16 -4.80
CA LYS A 219 -12.01 3.24 -4.76
C LYS A 219 -11.73 1.95 -5.57
N GLU A 220 -10.46 1.66 -5.89
CA GLU A 220 -10.06 0.53 -6.74
C GLU A 220 -10.13 -0.83 -6.00
N ARG A 221 -11.24 -1.15 -5.36
CA ARG A 221 -11.42 -2.40 -4.62
C ARG A 221 -12.05 -3.46 -5.50
N PHE A 222 -11.51 -4.68 -5.46
CA PHE A 222 -12.04 -5.83 -6.17
C PHE A 222 -11.60 -7.13 -5.51
N TYR A 223 -12.27 -8.23 -5.85
CA TYR A 223 -11.84 -9.57 -5.51
C TYR A 223 -11.28 -10.27 -6.74
N LEU A 224 -10.24 -11.06 -6.56
CA LEU A 224 -9.71 -11.97 -7.57
C LEU A 224 -9.97 -13.41 -7.11
N VAL A 225 -10.69 -14.17 -7.92
CA VAL A 225 -10.95 -15.60 -7.68
C VAL A 225 -10.19 -16.42 -8.73
N VAL A 226 -9.15 -17.11 -8.28
CA VAL A 226 -8.34 -18.02 -9.10
C VAL A 226 -8.92 -19.41 -9.01
N LEU A 227 -9.51 -19.89 -10.11
CA LEU A 227 -10.13 -21.20 -10.23
C LEU A 227 -9.15 -22.21 -10.82
N SER A 228 -9.01 -23.35 -10.13
CA SER A 228 -8.32 -24.53 -10.64
C SER A 228 -9.00 -25.80 -10.13
N LYS A 229 -8.75 -26.96 -10.75
CA LYS A 229 -9.28 -28.25 -10.26
C LYS A 229 -8.70 -28.66 -8.90
N LYS A 230 -7.50 -28.16 -8.53
CA LYS A 230 -6.79 -28.56 -7.30
C LYS A 230 -7.12 -27.67 -6.11
N LYS A 231 -7.30 -26.38 -6.34
CA LYS A 231 -7.50 -25.38 -5.28
C LYS A 231 -8.07 -24.09 -5.86
N VAL A 232 -9.01 -23.49 -5.14
CA VAL A 232 -9.42 -22.09 -5.35
C VAL A 232 -8.57 -21.19 -4.47
N GLN A 233 -8.12 -20.07 -5.02
CA GLN A 233 -7.49 -19.00 -4.25
C GLN A 233 -8.30 -17.73 -4.42
N VAL A 234 -8.54 -17.04 -3.31
CA VAL A 234 -9.30 -15.79 -3.28
C VAL A 234 -8.40 -14.71 -2.74
N PHE A 235 -8.37 -13.57 -3.43
CA PHE A 235 -7.62 -12.40 -3.01
C PHE A 235 -8.55 -11.21 -2.89
N LYS A 236 -8.33 -10.39 -1.85
CA LYS A 236 -8.88 -9.05 -1.76
C LYS A 236 -7.84 -8.08 -2.28
N ALA A 237 -8.21 -7.26 -3.25
CA ALA A 237 -7.31 -6.30 -3.87
C ALA A 237 -7.83 -4.86 -3.73
N ASP A 238 -6.90 -3.93 -3.65
CA ASP A 238 -7.13 -2.48 -3.72
C ASP A 238 -6.14 -1.80 -4.69
N ALA A 239 -6.07 -0.47 -4.70
CA ALA A 239 -5.13 0.27 -5.57
C ALA A 239 -3.65 0.04 -5.24
N PHE A 240 -3.34 -0.56 -4.10
CA PHE A 240 -1.98 -0.65 -3.57
C PHE A 240 -1.45 -2.08 -3.51
N GLY A 241 -2.32 -3.08 -3.56
CA GLY A 241 -1.92 -4.47 -3.67
C GLY A 241 -3.08 -5.44 -3.55
N MET A 242 -2.75 -6.71 -3.27
CA MET A 242 -3.73 -7.73 -2.92
C MET A 242 -3.24 -8.61 -1.79
N MET A 243 -4.18 -9.14 -1.02
CA MET A 243 -3.93 -10.06 0.07
C MET A 243 -4.77 -11.33 -0.12
N PRO A 244 -4.18 -12.52 0.11
CA PRO A 244 -4.96 -13.76 0.11
C PRO A 244 -5.98 -13.75 1.25
N ILE A 245 -7.13 -14.35 1.00
CA ILE A 245 -8.18 -14.58 1.99
C ILE A 245 -8.16 -16.06 2.32
N ASP A 246 -7.96 -16.37 3.60
CA ASP A 246 -8.13 -17.72 4.10
C ASP A 246 -9.63 -17.96 4.34
N ILE A 247 -10.18 -18.96 3.66
CA ILE A 247 -11.60 -19.32 3.72
C ILE A 247 -11.67 -20.74 4.26
N PRO A 248 -11.93 -20.94 5.57
CA PRO A 248 -11.79 -22.23 6.22
C PRO A 248 -12.63 -23.37 5.60
N GLU A 249 -13.81 -23.05 5.07
CA GLU A 249 -14.73 -24.02 4.46
C GLU A 249 -14.51 -24.19 2.94
N MET A 250 -13.51 -23.53 2.35
CA MET A 250 -13.26 -23.64 0.91
C MET A 250 -12.80 -25.07 0.56
N PRO A 251 -13.42 -25.72 -0.44
CA PRO A 251 -13.02 -27.07 -0.84
C PRO A 251 -11.56 -27.13 -1.28
N ASN A 252 -10.84 -28.17 -0.82
CA ASN A 252 -9.44 -28.39 -1.15
C ASN A 252 -9.25 -29.08 -2.51
N GLY A 253 -9.99 -28.60 -3.51
CA GLY A 253 -10.02 -29.14 -4.86
C GLY A 253 -11.23 -30.02 -5.13
N MET A 254 -11.31 -30.45 -6.38
CA MET A 254 -12.42 -31.21 -6.94
C MET A 254 -12.60 -32.59 -6.28
N ASP A 255 -11.51 -33.26 -5.92
CA ASP A 255 -11.55 -34.58 -5.28
C ASP A 255 -12.19 -34.55 -3.88
N ASP A 256 -12.08 -33.42 -3.17
CA ASP A 256 -12.65 -33.23 -1.82
C ASP A 256 -14.19 -33.32 -1.86
N VAL A 257 -14.80 -32.70 -2.87
CA VAL A 257 -16.26 -32.61 -3.03
C VAL A 257 -16.83 -33.93 -3.56
N ILE A 258 -16.22 -34.53 -4.59
CA ILE A 258 -16.72 -35.77 -5.20
C ILE A 258 -16.74 -36.92 -4.18
N HIS A 259 -15.68 -37.04 -3.36
CA HIS A 259 -15.60 -38.10 -2.36
C HIS A 259 -16.60 -37.93 -1.21
N PHE A 260 -17.13 -36.73 -1.01
CA PHE A 260 -18.18 -36.46 -0.03
C PHE A 260 -19.55 -36.90 -0.57
N GLU A 261 -19.92 -36.48 -1.78
CA GLU A 261 -21.20 -36.85 -2.40
C GLU A 261 -21.34 -38.37 -2.62
N GLU A 262 -20.29 -39.05 -3.08
CA GLU A 262 -20.31 -40.51 -3.26
C GLU A 262 -20.59 -41.27 -1.95
N LYS A 263 -20.26 -40.69 -0.78
CA LYS A 263 -20.54 -41.31 0.53
C LYS A 263 -21.97 -41.07 0.98
N ASP A 264 -22.53 -39.89 0.68
CA ASP A 264 -23.92 -39.56 1.02
C ASP A 264 -24.93 -40.29 0.14
N ASP A 265 -24.65 -40.44 -1.16
CA ASP A 265 -25.48 -41.25 -2.07
C ASP A 265 -25.49 -42.73 -1.65
N LYS A 266 -24.36 -43.27 -1.16
CA LYS A 266 -24.29 -44.65 -0.62
C LYS A 266 -25.13 -44.83 0.64
N ASN A 267 -25.45 -43.76 1.38
CA ASN A 267 -26.34 -43.83 2.54
C ASN A 267 -27.84 -43.75 2.18
N LEU A 268 -28.20 -43.20 1.02
CA LEU A 268 -29.58 -43.13 0.53
C LEU A 268 -30.06 -44.46 -0.08
N PHE A 269 -29.16 -45.32 -0.59
CA PHE A 269 -29.53 -46.60 -1.21
C PHE A 269 -29.74 -47.79 -0.24
N ARG A 270 -29.77 -47.57 1.08
CA ARG A 270 -30.14 -48.62 2.06
C ARG A 270 -31.56 -48.44 2.60
N THR A 271 -32.56 -48.38 1.72
CA THR A 271 -33.93 -48.76 2.08
C THR A 271 -34.21 -50.13 1.46
N GLY A 272 -34.24 -51.15 2.31
CA GLY A 272 -34.36 -52.54 1.90
C GLY A 272 -35.68 -52.85 1.19
N SER A 273 -35.58 -53.46 0.01
CA SER A 273 -36.64 -54.31 -0.51
C SER A 273 -36.03 -55.66 -0.88
N SER A 274 -36.25 -56.64 -0.01
CA SER A 274 -36.04 -58.05 -0.27
C SER A 274 -37.10 -58.54 -1.27
N GLY A 275 -36.69 -58.72 -2.52
CA GLY A 275 -37.53 -59.29 -3.57
C GLY A 275 -36.70 -60.13 -4.54
N ALA A 276 -36.75 -61.45 -4.40
CA ALA A 276 -36.11 -62.40 -5.29
C ALA A 276 -36.80 -62.40 -6.66
N GLY A 277 -36.06 -62.17 -7.75
CA GLY A 277 -36.63 -62.24 -9.09
C GLY A 277 -35.63 -62.03 -10.23
N LYS A 278 -35.08 -63.14 -10.74
CA LYS A 278 -34.61 -63.41 -12.11
C LYS A 278 -33.99 -62.26 -12.94
N GLY A 279 -32.67 -62.39 -13.13
CA GLY A 279 -31.95 -62.25 -14.41
C GLY A 279 -32.46 -61.21 -15.40
N ALA A 280 -31.90 -60.01 -15.31
CA ALA A 280 -31.82 -59.07 -16.43
C ALA A 280 -30.34 -58.80 -16.71
N ASN A 281 -29.96 -59.02 -17.97
CA ASN A 281 -28.64 -58.74 -18.51
C ASN A 281 -28.29 -57.26 -18.28
N TYR A 282 -27.37 -57.00 -17.35
CA TYR A 282 -26.71 -55.71 -17.21
C TYR A 282 -25.59 -55.61 -18.24
N HIS A 283 -25.92 -55.07 -19.41
CA HIS A 283 -24.95 -54.48 -20.34
C HIS A 283 -25.48 -53.09 -20.72
N GLY A 284 -25.05 -52.09 -19.97
CA GLY A 284 -25.28 -50.67 -20.20
C GLY A 284 -24.24 -49.89 -19.40
N MET A 285 -23.49 -49.03 -20.08
CA MET A 285 -22.34 -48.23 -19.63
C MET A 285 -22.37 -47.76 -18.16
N GLY A 286 -21.24 -47.95 -17.47
CA GLY A 286 -20.71 -47.08 -16.40
C GLY A 286 -21.71 -46.35 -15.50
N ALA A 287 -22.52 -47.08 -14.73
CA ALA A 287 -23.27 -46.50 -13.63
C ALA A 287 -22.32 -46.26 -12.44
N GLY A 288 -21.94 -45.00 -12.19
CA GLY A 288 -21.35 -44.59 -10.91
C GLY A 288 -20.15 -43.66 -10.94
N VAL A 289 -19.63 -43.26 -12.11
CA VAL A 289 -18.63 -42.18 -12.19
C VAL A 289 -19.28 -41.04 -12.98
N PRO A 290 -19.55 -39.88 -12.36
CA PRO A 290 -20.08 -38.73 -13.08
C PRO A 290 -19.11 -38.32 -14.18
N ASP A 291 -19.64 -37.79 -15.29
CA ASP A 291 -18.82 -37.17 -16.34
C ASP A 291 -17.89 -36.11 -15.71
N ASP A 292 -16.65 -35.95 -16.19
CA ASP A 292 -15.67 -34.98 -15.64
C ASP A 292 -16.28 -33.57 -15.57
N LYS A 293 -17.17 -33.26 -16.53
CA LYS A 293 -17.95 -32.01 -16.56
C LYS A 293 -18.97 -31.89 -15.43
N GLN A 294 -19.65 -32.98 -15.06
CA GLN A 294 -20.61 -32.99 -13.96
C GLN A 294 -19.91 -32.83 -12.62
N ASN A 295 -18.77 -33.49 -12.44
CA ASN A 295 -17.94 -33.31 -11.25
C ASN A 295 -17.39 -31.88 -11.12
N ILE A 296 -16.97 -31.27 -12.24
CA ILE A 296 -16.54 -29.85 -12.25
C ILE A 296 -17.70 -28.94 -11.83
N ALA A 297 -18.91 -29.24 -12.32
CA ALA A 297 -20.10 -28.45 -12.01
C ALA A 297 -20.43 -28.48 -10.51
N ILE A 298 -20.42 -29.66 -9.90
CA ILE A 298 -20.64 -29.85 -8.45
C ILE A 298 -19.57 -29.12 -7.64
N TYR A 299 -18.29 -29.31 -8.01
CA TYR A 299 -17.18 -28.63 -7.34
C TYR A 299 -17.33 -27.10 -7.37
N LEU A 300 -17.70 -26.54 -8.52
CA LEU A 300 -17.88 -25.10 -8.67
C LEU A 300 -19.14 -24.57 -7.98
N ASP A 301 -20.19 -25.39 -7.81
CA ASP A 301 -21.35 -25.03 -6.99
C ASP A 301 -20.94 -24.86 -5.53
N GLU A 302 -20.21 -25.83 -4.96
CA GLU A 302 -19.72 -25.76 -3.58
C GLU A 302 -18.80 -24.56 -3.36
N VAL A 303 -17.93 -24.26 -4.34
CA VAL A 303 -17.08 -23.06 -4.32
C VAL A 303 -17.94 -21.79 -4.31
N ASP A 304 -18.96 -21.68 -5.15
CA ASP A 304 -19.83 -20.50 -5.21
C ASP A 304 -20.61 -20.30 -3.90
N GLU A 305 -21.20 -21.36 -3.36
CA GLU A 305 -21.92 -21.33 -2.09
C GLU A 305 -21.02 -20.89 -0.94
N THR A 306 -19.80 -21.44 -0.88
CA THR A 306 -18.80 -21.07 0.13
C THR A 306 -18.37 -19.61 -0.04
N LEU A 307 -18.07 -19.18 -1.27
CA LEU A 307 -17.71 -17.78 -1.56
C LEU A 307 -18.82 -16.83 -1.15
N TRP A 308 -20.07 -17.15 -1.46
CA TRP A 308 -21.23 -16.36 -1.08
C TRP A 308 -21.37 -16.25 0.43
N LYS A 309 -21.32 -17.38 1.15
CA LYS A 309 -21.51 -17.43 2.60
C LYS A 309 -20.41 -16.69 3.36
N GLU A 310 -19.16 -16.93 2.99
CA GLU A 310 -17.99 -16.50 3.78
C GLU A 310 -17.43 -15.13 3.35
N VAL A 311 -17.62 -14.72 2.10
CA VAL A 311 -16.97 -13.52 1.55
C VAL A 311 -17.95 -12.56 0.87
N LEU A 312 -18.69 -13.01 -0.14
CA LEU A 312 -19.37 -12.15 -1.10
C LEU A 312 -20.79 -11.74 -0.71
N GLY A 313 -21.47 -12.49 0.16
CA GLY A 313 -22.89 -12.29 0.48
C GLY A 313 -23.22 -10.97 1.18
N ARG A 314 -22.22 -10.20 1.60
CA ARG A 314 -22.36 -8.85 2.17
C ARG A 314 -21.60 -7.77 1.40
N GLU A 315 -20.98 -8.12 0.28
CA GLU A 315 -20.06 -7.27 -0.47
C GLU A 315 -20.64 -6.92 -1.86
N ASN A 316 -20.56 -5.64 -2.23
CA ASN A 316 -20.95 -5.15 -3.56
C ASN A 316 -19.73 -4.85 -4.46
N CYS A 317 -18.64 -5.57 -4.21
CA CYS A 317 -17.35 -5.34 -4.82
C CYS A 317 -17.20 -6.16 -6.12
N PRO A 318 -16.63 -5.62 -7.21
CA PRO A 318 -16.45 -6.40 -8.42
C PRO A 318 -15.56 -7.63 -8.18
N VAL A 319 -15.89 -8.75 -8.84
CA VAL A 319 -15.11 -9.98 -8.82
C VAL A 319 -14.51 -10.23 -10.20
N LEU A 320 -13.18 -10.35 -10.27
CA LEU A 320 -12.46 -10.83 -11.45
C LEU A 320 -12.18 -12.32 -11.31
N LEU A 321 -12.48 -13.10 -12.35
CA LEU A 321 -12.09 -14.52 -12.41
C LEU A 321 -10.74 -14.69 -13.09
N ALA A 322 -9.97 -15.66 -12.61
CA ALA A 322 -8.75 -16.12 -13.25
C ALA A 322 -8.73 -17.65 -13.31
N GLY A 323 -8.31 -18.23 -14.43
CA GLY A 323 -8.21 -19.67 -14.59
C GLY A 323 -8.36 -20.10 -16.04
N VAL A 324 -8.40 -21.41 -16.27
CA VAL A 324 -8.66 -21.97 -17.60
C VAL A 324 -10.11 -21.69 -18.01
N GLU A 325 -10.32 -21.40 -19.31
CA GLU A 325 -11.57 -20.85 -19.85
C GLU A 325 -12.82 -21.68 -19.52
N TYR A 326 -12.71 -23.01 -19.53
CA TYR A 326 -13.84 -23.88 -19.24
C TYR A 326 -14.29 -23.75 -17.76
N LEU A 327 -13.38 -23.53 -16.81
CA LEU A 327 -13.74 -23.36 -15.39
C LEU A 327 -14.42 -22.01 -15.16
N THR A 328 -13.84 -20.92 -15.68
CA THR A 328 -14.41 -19.58 -15.51
C THR A 328 -15.78 -19.46 -16.19
N SER A 329 -15.94 -20.10 -17.35
CA SER A 329 -17.23 -20.16 -18.07
C SER A 329 -18.30 -20.93 -17.30
N ILE A 330 -17.97 -22.11 -16.74
CA ILE A 330 -18.93 -22.90 -15.95
C ILE A 330 -19.30 -22.15 -14.66
N PHE A 331 -18.31 -21.57 -13.96
CA PHE A 331 -18.55 -20.80 -12.76
C PHE A 331 -19.48 -19.60 -13.02
N ARG A 332 -19.24 -18.86 -14.11
CA ARG A 332 -20.10 -17.72 -14.53
C ARG A 332 -21.55 -18.11 -14.80
N GLN A 333 -21.81 -19.32 -15.29
CA GLN A 333 -23.18 -19.80 -15.55
C GLN A 333 -23.93 -20.18 -14.26
N LYS A 334 -23.21 -20.45 -13.18
CA LYS A 334 -23.75 -20.97 -11.92
C LYS A 334 -23.89 -19.90 -10.86
N THR A 335 -22.88 -19.03 -10.75
CA THR A 335 -22.85 -18.02 -9.70
C THR A 335 -24.04 -17.08 -9.76
N GLN A 336 -24.62 -16.81 -8.59
CA GLN A 336 -25.67 -15.80 -8.43
C GLN A 336 -25.08 -14.42 -8.10
N TYR A 337 -23.75 -14.29 -8.06
CA TYR A 337 -23.10 -13.03 -7.75
C TYR A 337 -23.17 -12.05 -8.93
N ASN A 338 -23.91 -10.95 -8.74
CA ASN A 338 -24.21 -10.00 -9.83
C ASN A 338 -23.03 -9.13 -10.25
N ASN A 339 -22.04 -8.89 -9.37
CA ASN A 339 -20.93 -7.97 -9.67
C ASN A 339 -19.71 -8.71 -10.25
N LEU A 340 -19.94 -9.73 -11.06
CA LEU A 340 -18.87 -10.44 -11.74
C LEU A 340 -18.39 -9.62 -12.95
N TRP A 341 -17.10 -9.29 -13.00
CA TRP A 341 -16.51 -8.60 -14.14
C TRP A 341 -16.65 -9.46 -15.40
N PRO A 342 -17.02 -8.92 -16.58
CA PRO A 342 -17.26 -9.72 -17.78
C PRO A 342 -16.02 -10.45 -18.28
N GLU A 343 -14.85 -9.83 -18.17
CA GLU A 343 -13.59 -10.42 -18.61
C GLU A 343 -12.99 -11.33 -17.53
N SER A 344 -12.05 -12.18 -17.93
CA SER A 344 -11.35 -13.10 -17.03
C SER A 344 -9.90 -13.25 -17.46
N LEU A 345 -9.00 -13.46 -16.50
CA LEU A 345 -7.63 -13.81 -16.80
C LEU A 345 -7.58 -15.28 -17.21
N THR A 346 -7.32 -15.57 -18.48
CA THR A 346 -7.25 -16.96 -18.97
C THR A 346 -5.84 -17.52 -18.84
N GLY A 347 -5.69 -18.64 -18.13
CA GLY A 347 -4.40 -19.30 -17.97
C GLY A 347 -4.30 -20.19 -16.73
N ASN A 348 -3.09 -20.69 -16.49
CA ASN A 348 -2.74 -21.36 -15.24
C ASN A 348 -1.99 -20.38 -14.33
N PHE A 349 -2.52 -20.15 -13.13
CA PHE A 349 -1.97 -19.21 -12.14
C PHE A 349 -1.49 -19.89 -10.85
N GLU A 350 -1.39 -21.23 -10.82
CA GLU A 350 -1.03 -22.01 -9.60
C GLU A 350 0.33 -21.60 -9.01
N TYR A 351 1.27 -21.17 -9.86
CA TYR A 351 2.65 -20.80 -9.46
C TYR A 351 3.02 -19.36 -9.81
N THR A 352 2.02 -18.52 -10.15
CA THR A 352 2.27 -17.13 -10.50
C THR A 352 2.59 -16.33 -9.24
N ASP A 353 3.65 -15.52 -9.29
CA ASP A 353 3.98 -14.59 -8.22
C ASP A 353 2.81 -13.64 -7.92
N ALA A 354 2.58 -13.34 -6.63
CA ALA A 354 1.45 -12.54 -6.20
C ALA A 354 1.49 -11.11 -6.79
N ASN A 355 2.66 -10.47 -6.89
CA ASN A 355 2.74 -9.12 -7.45
C ASN A 355 2.48 -9.13 -8.95
N ALA A 356 2.99 -10.14 -9.66
CA ALA A 356 2.71 -10.32 -11.09
C ALA A 356 1.23 -10.59 -11.35
N LEU A 357 0.59 -11.45 -10.55
CA LEU A 357 -0.83 -11.75 -10.64
C LEU A 357 -1.69 -10.52 -10.34
N TYR A 358 -1.35 -9.74 -9.30
CA TYR A 358 -2.00 -8.48 -8.99
C TYR A 358 -1.91 -7.49 -10.16
N ALA A 359 -0.74 -7.34 -10.79
CA ALA A 359 -0.56 -6.43 -11.91
C ALA A 359 -1.46 -6.80 -13.10
N MET A 360 -1.54 -8.09 -13.45
CA MET A 360 -2.45 -8.57 -14.51
C MET A 360 -3.93 -8.32 -14.15
N ALA A 361 -4.31 -8.62 -12.91
CA ALA A 361 -5.67 -8.42 -12.44
C ALA A 361 -6.08 -6.95 -12.42
N ARG A 362 -5.17 -6.06 -11.97
CA ARG A 362 -5.38 -4.62 -11.96
C ARG A 362 -5.56 -4.06 -13.37
N GLU A 363 -4.74 -4.50 -14.32
CA GLU A 363 -4.86 -4.09 -15.73
C GLU A 363 -6.22 -4.48 -16.31
N ALA A 364 -6.67 -5.72 -16.08
CA ALA A 364 -7.98 -6.20 -16.52
C ALA A 364 -9.16 -5.45 -15.89
N MET A 365 -8.99 -4.92 -14.67
CA MET A 365 -9.99 -4.14 -13.95
C MET A 365 -9.94 -2.63 -14.22
N GLN A 366 -8.92 -2.13 -14.93
CA GLN A 366 -8.80 -0.69 -15.24
C GLN A 366 -10.09 -0.08 -15.83
N PRO A 367 -10.79 -0.72 -16.79
CA PRO A 367 -12.02 -0.15 -17.34
C PRO A 367 -13.11 0.09 -16.29
N TYR A 368 -13.28 -0.84 -15.34
CA TYR A 368 -14.24 -0.69 -14.24
C TYR A 368 -13.92 0.53 -13.36
N PHE A 369 -12.65 0.72 -13.02
CA PHE A 369 -12.24 1.82 -12.15
C PHE A 369 -12.33 3.19 -12.84
N ARG A 370 -12.14 3.24 -14.16
CA ARG A 370 -12.24 4.48 -14.94
C ARG A 370 -13.66 4.90 -15.25
N GLU A 371 -14.59 3.95 -15.35
CA GLU A 371 -15.99 4.21 -15.76
C GLU A 371 -16.63 5.36 -14.97
N ARG A 372 -16.44 5.41 -13.65
CA ARG A 372 -17.05 6.44 -12.80
C ARG A 372 -16.45 7.82 -13.05
N ALA A 373 -15.13 7.90 -13.23
CA ALA A 373 -14.43 9.13 -13.54
C ALA A 373 -14.77 9.63 -14.96
N GLU A 374 -14.87 8.72 -15.93
CA GLU A 374 -15.28 9.01 -17.31
C GLU A 374 -16.70 9.57 -17.35
N LYS A 375 -17.65 8.94 -16.65
CA LYS A 375 -19.03 9.46 -16.49
C LYS A 375 -19.06 10.85 -15.87
N ALA A 376 -18.23 11.13 -14.87
CA ALA A 376 -18.14 12.45 -14.26
C ALA A 376 -17.58 13.50 -15.25
N CYS A 377 -16.62 13.12 -16.09
CA CYS A 377 -16.10 13.98 -17.16
C CYS A 377 -17.15 14.26 -18.23
N GLU A 378 -17.92 13.24 -18.65
CA GLU A 378 -19.04 13.39 -19.57
C GLU A 378 -20.12 14.31 -18.99
N GLU A 379 -20.48 14.13 -17.72
CA GLU A 379 -21.45 14.99 -17.03
C GLU A 379 -20.98 16.45 -16.98
N TYR A 380 -19.70 16.67 -16.67
CA TYR A 380 -19.09 17.99 -16.71
C TYR A 380 -19.21 18.61 -18.12
N GLY A 381 -18.83 17.85 -19.16
CA GLY A 381 -18.92 18.29 -20.54
C GLY A 381 -20.35 18.68 -20.95
N ASN A 382 -21.34 17.87 -20.58
CA ASN A 382 -22.76 18.11 -20.85
C ASN A 382 -23.32 19.35 -20.14
N LYS A 383 -22.75 19.73 -18.98
CA LYS A 383 -23.15 20.90 -18.19
C LYS A 383 -22.28 22.14 -18.42
N SER A 384 -21.20 22.03 -19.20
CA SER A 384 -20.19 23.09 -19.39
C SER A 384 -20.74 24.45 -19.85
N ALA A 385 -21.86 24.46 -20.57
CA ALA A 385 -22.53 25.69 -21.02
C ALA A 385 -23.51 26.29 -19.99
N THR A 386 -23.60 25.70 -18.79
CA THR A 386 -24.49 26.14 -17.70
C THR A 386 -23.70 26.77 -16.56
N GLN A 387 -24.39 27.40 -15.61
CA GLN A 387 -23.77 27.93 -14.38
C GLN A 387 -23.44 26.83 -13.36
N LEU A 388 -23.70 25.57 -13.67
CA LEU A 388 -23.48 24.42 -12.78
C LEU A 388 -22.08 23.81 -12.94
N THR A 389 -21.16 24.46 -13.64
CA THR A 389 -19.77 24.02 -13.78
C THR A 389 -18.82 25.20 -13.63
N SER A 390 -17.65 24.98 -13.04
CA SER A 390 -16.53 25.93 -13.07
C SER A 390 -15.20 25.18 -13.22
N SER A 391 -14.19 25.87 -13.74
CA SER A 391 -12.78 25.45 -13.79
C SER A 391 -11.85 26.46 -13.10
N ILE A 392 -12.42 27.45 -12.42
CA ILE A 392 -11.69 28.56 -11.81
C ILE A 392 -11.55 28.29 -10.32
N ALA A 393 -10.32 28.24 -9.81
CA ALA A 393 -10.06 27.97 -8.39
C ALA A 393 -10.78 28.95 -7.44
N ALA A 394 -10.89 30.23 -7.83
CA ALA A 394 -11.62 31.27 -7.10
C ALA A 394 -13.12 30.99 -6.94
N ASP A 395 -13.73 30.23 -7.85
CA ASP A 395 -15.11 29.78 -7.70
C ASP A 395 -15.19 28.47 -6.92
N ILE A 396 -14.28 27.54 -7.22
CA ILE A 396 -14.32 26.15 -6.76
C ILE A 396 -13.96 26.03 -5.27
N VAL A 397 -12.90 26.70 -4.82
CA VAL A 397 -12.43 26.57 -3.42
C VAL A 397 -13.50 27.06 -2.44
N PRO A 398 -14.11 28.26 -2.61
CA PRO A 398 -15.24 28.66 -1.78
C PRO A 398 -16.45 27.74 -1.93
N ALA A 399 -16.79 27.33 -3.16
CA ALA A 399 -17.91 26.43 -3.40
C ALA A 399 -17.75 25.09 -2.67
N ALA A 400 -16.55 24.52 -2.67
CA ALA A 400 -16.23 23.30 -1.94
C ALA A 400 -16.41 23.52 -0.43
N TYR A 401 -15.90 24.63 0.10
CA TYR A 401 -16.02 24.97 1.52
C TYR A 401 -17.48 25.04 1.99
N TYR A 402 -18.35 25.71 1.23
CA TYR A 402 -19.77 25.87 1.56
C TYR A 402 -20.66 24.72 1.05
N GLY A 403 -20.08 23.60 0.58
CA GLY A 403 -20.83 22.41 0.21
C GLY A 403 -21.68 22.55 -1.06
N ARG A 404 -21.28 23.43 -1.96
CA ARG A 404 -21.91 23.67 -3.27
C ARG A 404 -21.39 22.76 -4.37
N VAL A 405 -20.21 22.15 -4.18
CA VAL A 405 -19.65 21.20 -5.16
C VAL A 405 -20.34 19.84 -5.00
N SER A 406 -20.88 19.30 -6.09
CA SER A 406 -21.37 17.91 -6.16
C SER A 406 -20.25 16.95 -6.52
N THR A 407 -19.44 17.32 -7.52
CA THR A 407 -18.35 16.50 -8.06
C THR A 407 -17.15 17.40 -8.34
N LEU A 408 -15.99 17.03 -7.82
CA LEU A 408 -14.72 17.71 -8.05
C LEU A 408 -13.80 16.79 -8.86
N LEU A 409 -13.33 17.28 -9.99
CA LEU A 409 -12.32 16.66 -10.83
C LEU A 409 -11.01 17.39 -10.58
N VAL A 410 -9.98 16.66 -10.16
CA VAL A 410 -8.70 17.25 -9.77
C VAL A 410 -7.58 16.67 -10.61
N ARG A 411 -6.69 17.54 -11.11
CA ARG A 411 -5.54 17.11 -11.90
C ARG A 411 -4.45 16.57 -10.99
N LYS A 412 -4.13 15.29 -11.17
CA LYS A 412 -3.10 14.60 -10.40
C LYS A 412 -1.75 15.30 -10.51
N GLY A 413 -1.12 15.51 -9.36
CA GLY A 413 0.22 16.12 -9.26
C GLY A 413 0.24 17.64 -9.29
N ASP A 414 -0.88 18.31 -9.57
CA ASP A 414 -0.97 19.76 -9.46
C ASP A 414 -1.01 20.21 -8.00
N GLN A 415 -0.55 21.43 -7.77
CA GLN A 415 -0.62 22.11 -6.47
C GLN A 415 -1.22 23.49 -6.68
N LEU A 416 -1.99 23.94 -5.69
CA LEU A 416 -2.51 25.31 -5.63
C LEU A 416 -2.19 25.87 -4.25
N TRP A 417 -1.40 26.93 -4.22
CA TRP A 417 -0.92 27.58 -3.00
C TRP A 417 -1.64 28.90 -2.78
N GLY A 418 -1.88 29.23 -1.52
CA GLY A 418 -2.48 30.49 -1.12
C GLY A 418 -3.24 30.39 0.19
N THR A 419 -4.17 31.33 0.41
CA THR A 419 -4.99 31.39 1.62
C THR A 419 -6.46 31.56 1.29
N PHE A 420 -7.33 30.99 2.12
CA PHE A 420 -8.77 31.18 2.00
C PHE A 420 -9.38 31.58 3.34
N ASN A 421 -9.94 32.78 3.40
CA ASN A 421 -10.65 33.28 4.57
C ASN A 421 -12.15 33.01 4.45
N ALA A 422 -12.66 32.05 5.23
CA ALA A 422 -14.06 31.66 5.20
C ALA A 422 -15.03 32.72 5.79
N GLN A 423 -14.54 33.72 6.53
CA GLN A 423 -15.37 34.79 7.10
C GLN A 423 -15.58 35.91 6.09
N SER A 424 -14.52 36.36 5.40
CA SER A 424 -14.61 37.38 4.36
C SER A 424 -14.91 36.81 2.96
N ASN A 425 -14.84 35.49 2.80
CA ASN A 425 -14.93 34.79 1.51
C ASN A 425 -13.90 35.27 0.48
N GLU A 426 -12.69 35.58 0.97
CA GLU A 426 -11.57 36.04 0.15
C GLU A 426 -10.59 34.89 -0.08
N LEU A 427 -10.22 34.69 -1.34
CA LEU A 427 -9.20 33.74 -1.77
C LEU A 427 -8.00 34.54 -2.30
N ASP A 428 -6.83 34.27 -1.74
CA ASP A 428 -5.56 34.78 -2.25
C ASP A 428 -4.79 33.62 -2.88
N LEU A 429 -4.42 33.74 -4.15
CA LEU A 429 -3.77 32.70 -4.94
C LEU A 429 -2.34 33.09 -5.22
N HIS A 430 -1.40 32.16 -5.00
CA HIS A 430 0.02 32.38 -5.24
C HIS A 430 0.57 31.41 -6.30
N ASP A 431 1.43 31.93 -7.19
CA ASP A 431 2.07 31.14 -8.25
C ASP A 431 3.05 30.09 -7.71
N ALA A 432 3.63 30.36 -6.55
CA ALA A 432 4.54 29.47 -5.84
C ALA A 432 4.24 29.52 -4.35
N ARG A 433 4.57 28.44 -3.64
CA ARG A 433 4.41 28.35 -2.19
C ARG A 433 5.15 29.49 -1.47
N GLN A 434 4.43 30.23 -0.65
CA GLN A 434 4.96 31.24 0.26
C GLN A 434 4.81 30.81 1.72
N GLU A 435 5.43 31.55 2.63
CA GLU A 435 5.29 31.32 4.07
C GLU A 435 3.85 31.57 4.52
N GLY A 436 3.27 30.63 5.25
CA GLY A 436 1.87 30.69 5.68
C GLY A 436 0.86 30.17 4.65
N ASP A 437 1.29 29.83 3.44
CA ASP A 437 0.40 29.24 2.43
C ASP A 437 -0.11 27.86 2.83
N GLU A 438 -1.35 27.64 2.46
CA GLU A 438 -2.02 26.37 2.56
C GLU A 438 -2.21 25.77 1.17
N SER A 439 -2.41 24.45 1.10
CA SER A 439 -2.80 23.80 -0.15
C SER A 439 -4.29 24.01 -0.38
N LEU A 440 -4.63 24.93 -1.28
CA LEU A 440 -6.02 25.20 -1.69
C LEU A 440 -6.60 24.02 -2.49
N TYR A 441 -5.74 23.30 -3.21
CA TYR A 441 -6.07 22.04 -3.87
C TYR A 441 -6.56 20.99 -2.87
N GLU A 442 -5.80 20.79 -1.79
CA GLU A 442 -6.15 19.89 -0.70
C GLU A 442 -7.43 20.35 0.00
N LYS A 443 -7.55 21.64 0.33
CA LYS A 443 -8.76 22.19 0.97
C LYS A 443 -10.01 21.93 0.14
N ALA A 444 -9.94 22.10 -1.18
CA ALA A 444 -11.07 21.81 -2.06
C ALA A 444 -11.48 20.33 -1.99
N ILE A 445 -10.51 19.40 -2.05
CA ILE A 445 -10.76 17.96 -1.93
C ILE A 445 -11.40 17.63 -0.59
N VAL A 446 -10.77 18.06 0.51
CA VAL A 446 -11.22 17.80 1.88
C VAL A 446 -12.63 18.34 2.10
N LYS A 447 -12.88 19.58 1.71
CA LYS A 447 -14.20 20.20 1.91
C LYS A 447 -15.27 19.58 1.04
N THR A 448 -14.93 19.14 -0.17
CA THR A 448 -15.87 18.43 -1.04
C THR A 448 -16.27 17.10 -0.40
N ILE A 449 -15.31 16.31 0.11
CA ILE A 449 -15.58 15.05 0.80
C ILE A 449 -16.38 15.27 2.08
N GLN A 450 -15.96 16.24 2.93
CA GLN A 450 -16.66 16.60 4.17
C GLN A 450 -18.13 16.96 3.94
N ASN A 451 -18.42 17.63 2.82
CA ASN A 451 -19.77 18.06 2.47
C ASN A 451 -20.55 17.01 1.66
N GLY A 452 -20.02 15.79 1.50
CA GLY A 452 -20.66 14.67 0.81
C GLY A 452 -20.63 14.78 -0.71
N GLY A 453 -19.74 15.59 -1.27
CA GLY A 453 -19.44 15.60 -2.69
C GLY A 453 -18.49 14.48 -3.09
N GLU A 454 -18.42 14.19 -4.38
CA GLU A 454 -17.48 13.24 -4.95
C GLU A 454 -16.21 13.93 -5.44
N VAL A 455 -15.06 13.24 -5.34
CA VAL A 455 -13.78 13.69 -5.89
C VAL A 455 -13.20 12.59 -6.79
N HIS A 456 -12.74 12.98 -7.98
CA HIS A 456 -11.98 12.13 -8.90
C HIS A 456 -10.63 12.77 -9.20
N GLU A 457 -9.54 12.04 -8.93
CA GLU A 457 -8.20 12.43 -9.36
C GLU A 457 -7.92 11.85 -10.74
N LEU A 458 -7.52 12.72 -11.68
CA LEU A 458 -7.36 12.40 -13.09
C LEU A 458 -5.93 12.70 -13.56
N GLU A 459 -5.40 11.86 -14.44
CA GLU A 459 -4.18 12.19 -15.18
C GLU A 459 -4.42 13.45 -16.05
N PRO A 460 -3.40 14.29 -16.30
CA PRO A 460 -3.57 15.54 -17.05
C PRO A 460 -4.29 15.39 -18.39
N ALA A 461 -4.04 14.29 -19.12
CA ALA A 461 -4.66 14.01 -20.41
C ALA A 461 -6.15 13.63 -20.33
N ALA A 462 -6.64 13.22 -19.15
CA ALA A 462 -8.03 12.84 -18.92
C ALA A 462 -8.89 13.99 -18.36
N MET A 463 -8.29 15.13 -18.02
CA MET A 463 -9.03 16.29 -17.54
C MET A 463 -9.97 16.82 -18.64
N PRO A 464 -11.23 17.16 -18.32
CA PRO A 464 -12.18 17.67 -19.32
C PRO A 464 -11.89 19.11 -19.76
N VAL A 465 -11.02 19.81 -19.03
CA VAL A 465 -10.62 21.20 -19.28
C VAL A 465 -9.16 21.37 -18.86
N ASP A 466 -8.44 22.28 -19.51
CA ASP A 466 -7.07 22.59 -19.14
C ASP A 466 -7.00 23.48 -17.88
N ALA A 467 -7.32 22.90 -16.72
CA ALA A 467 -7.21 23.50 -15.41
C ALA A 467 -6.81 22.46 -14.36
N SER A 468 -6.29 22.92 -13.22
CA SER A 468 -5.95 22.05 -12.08
C SER A 468 -7.19 21.50 -11.37
N LEU A 469 -8.30 22.25 -11.40
CA LEU A 469 -9.57 21.89 -10.79
C LEU A 469 -10.70 22.11 -11.79
N ALA A 470 -11.67 21.19 -11.80
CA ALA A 470 -12.95 21.37 -12.46
C ALA A 470 -14.05 20.85 -11.54
N ALA A 471 -15.16 21.58 -11.42
CA ALA A 471 -16.23 21.23 -10.50
C ALA A 471 -17.59 21.23 -11.19
N ILE A 472 -18.45 20.31 -10.80
CA ILE A 472 -19.88 20.32 -11.02
C ILE A 472 -20.53 20.82 -9.72
N MET A 473 -21.40 21.82 -9.83
CA MET A 473 -22.10 22.44 -8.70
C MET A 473 -23.46 21.78 -8.48
N ARG A 474 -23.93 21.81 -7.23
CA ARG A 474 -25.27 21.34 -6.83
C ARG A 474 -26.37 22.31 -7.23
N TYR A 475 -26.06 23.61 -7.25
CA TYR A 475 -26.98 24.71 -7.54
C TYR A 475 -26.23 25.96 -7.98
#